data_AF-A0A7G5ZF46-F1
#
_entry.id   AF-A0A7G5ZF46-F1
#
_cell.length_a   1.000
_cell.length_b   1.000
_cell.length_c   1.000
_cell.angle_alpha   90.00
_cell.angle_beta   90.00
_cell.angle_gamma   90.00
#
_symmetry.space_group_name_H-M   'P 1'
#
loop_
_entity.id
_entity.type
_entity.pdbx_description
1 polymer ?
#
loop_
_entity_poly.entity_id
_entity_poly.type
_entity_poly.pdbx_seq_one_letter_code
_entity_poly.pdbx_strand_id
1 'polypeptide(L)'
;MKKIIVLVILAALAWSAYDRYQRNAEQRQIAQEHAVEVDDPDEDIRAIDFKHVSQPAFACDGRTHCSQMTSCDEAKYFVDHCPDVKMDGDHDGVPCEQQWCS
;
A
#
# COMPACT_ATOMS: atom_id res chain seq x y z
N MET A 1 -22.28 -12.56 40.28
CA MET A 1 -21.84 -12.90 38.91
C MET A 1 -22.50 -12.04 37.83
N LYS A 2 -23.83 -11.83 37.83
CA LYS A 2 -24.53 -10.95 36.87
C LYS A 2 -24.01 -9.49 36.81
N LYS A 3 -23.62 -8.90 37.95
CA LYS A 3 -23.06 -7.53 38.00
C LYS A 3 -21.70 -7.40 37.29
N ILE A 4 -20.86 -8.44 37.34
CA ILE A 4 -19.56 -8.46 36.67
C ILE A 4 -19.76 -8.55 35.15
N ILE A 5 -20.72 -9.37 34.71
CA ILE A 5 -21.09 -9.49 33.29
C ILE A 5 -21.55 -8.13 32.73
N VAL A 6 -22.36 -7.39 33.48
CA VAL A 6 -22.81 -6.04 33.07
C VAL A 6 -21.63 -5.07 32.94
N LEU A 7 -20.68 -5.08 33.89
CA LEU A 7 -19.52 -4.19 33.83
C LEU A 7 -18.60 -4.50 32.64
N VAL A 8 -18.40 -5.78 32.32
CA VAL A 8 -17.61 -6.20 31.14
C VAL A 8 -18.27 -5.76 29.85
N ILE A 9 -19.59 -5.89 29.72
CA ILE A 9 -20.34 -5.44 28.53
C ILE A 9 -20.20 -3.93 28.37
N LEU A 10 -20.35 -3.15 29.44
CA LEU A 10 -20.21 -1.70 29.39
C LEU A 10 -18.80 -1.26 29.00
N ALA A 11 -17.78 -1.93 29.53
CA ALA A 11 -16.39 -1.67 29.16
C ALA A 11 -16.12 -1.99 27.68
N ALA A 12 -16.62 -3.12 27.18
CA ALA A 12 -16.47 -3.51 25.77
C ALA A 12 -17.17 -2.52 24.82
N LEU A 13 -18.38 -2.07 25.16
CA LEU A 13 -19.11 -1.07 24.38
C LEU A 13 -18.39 0.28 24.38
N ALA A 14 -17.88 0.72 25.54
CA ALA A 14 -17.10 1.95 25.64
C ALA A 14 -15.82 1.88 24.80
N TRP A 15 -15.08 0.75 24.87
CA TRP A 15 -13.87 0.55 24.07
C TRP A 15 -14.15 0.56 22.57
N SER A 16 -15.18 -0.17 22.12
CA SER A 16 -15.55 -0.21 20.70
C SER A 16 -15.99 1.15 20.18
N ALA A 17 -16.71 1.93 20.98
CA ALA A 17 -17.09 3.30 20.61
C ALA A 17 -15.88 4.23 20.53
N TYR A 18 -14.94 4.11 21.47
CA TYR A 18 -13.72 4.90 21.51
C TYR A 18 -12.80 4.62 20.33
N ASP A 19 -12.61 3.34 19.98
CA ASP A 19 -11.84 2.91 18.81
C ASP A 19 -12.44 3.44 17.49
N ARG A 20 -13.78 3.37 17.34
CA ARG A 20 -14.46 3.92 16.16
C ARG A 20 -14.35 5.44 16.08
N TYR A 21 -14.36 6.12 17.22
CA TYR A 21 -14.16 7.57 17.30
C TYR A 21 -12.73 7.96 16.91
N GLN A 22 -11.72 7.23 17.39
CA GLN A 22 -10.33 7.47 17.00
C GLN A 22 -10.10 7.24 15.50
N ARG A 23 -10.58 6.12 14.93
CA ARG A 23 -10.44 5.87 13.48
C ARG A 23 -11.06 6.98 12.62
N ASN A 24 -12.20 7.53 13.02
CA ASN A 24 -12.84 8.65 12.33
C ASN A 24 -12.10 9.98 12.54
N ALA A 25 -11.41 10.18 13.66
CA ALA A 25 -10.62 11.38 13.95
C ALA A 25 -9.28 11.37 13.19
N GLU A 26 -8.65 10.19 13.05
CA GLU A 26 -7.39 10.00 12.33
C GLU A 26 -7.54 10.16 10.81
N GLN A 27 -8.66 9.68 10.23
CA GLN A 27 -8.95 9.92 8.80
C GLN A 27 -9.10 11.40 8.41
N ARG A 28 -9.41 12.29 9.36
CA ARG A 28 -9.48 13.73 9.08
C ARG A 28 -8.12 14.33 8.74
N GLN A 29 -7.01 13.72 9.16
CA GLN A 29 -5.67 14.20 8.80
C GLN A 29 -5.31 13.84 7.35
N ILE A 30 -5.65 12.64 6.88
CA ILE A 30 -5.42 12.21 5.48
C ILE A 30 -6.27 13.03 4.50
N ALA A 31 -7.49 13.40 4.89
CA ALA A 31 -8.40 14.19 4.05
C ALA A 31 -8.04 15.68 3.96
N GLN A 32 -7.35 16.24 4.96
CA GLN A 32 -6.97 17.66 4.98
C GLN A 32 -5.62 17.95 4.31
N GLU A 33 -4.81 16.92 4.05
CA GLU A 33 -3.54 17.05 3.31
C GLU A 33 -3.75 17.19 1.79
N HIS A 34 -4.98 16.98 1.29
CA HIS A 34 -5.35 17.04 -0.14
C HIS A 34 -6.26 18.21 -0.51
N ALA A 35 -6.22 19.31 0.24
CA ALA A 35 -6.82 20.58 -0.17
C ALA A 35 -5.71 21.58 -0.53
N VAL A 36 -5.04 21.34 -1.67
CA VAL A 36 -4.21 22.37 -2.30
C VAL A 36 -5.14 23.22 -3.16
N GLU A 37 -5.36 24.47 -2.72
CA GLU A 37 -5.94 25.51 -3.54
C GLU A 37 -4.85 25.96 -4.53
N VAL A 38 -4.96 25.51 -5.79
CA VAL A 38 -4.01 25.83 -6.85
C VAL A 38 -4.44 27.13 -7.52
N ASP A 39 -3.79 28.23 -7.13
CA ASP A 39 -3.83 29.51 -7.83
C ASP A 39 -2.40 30.05 -7.94
N ASP A 40 -1.57 29.45 -8.80
CA ASP A 40 -0.37 30.12 -9.33
C ASP A 40 0.12 29.44 -10.63
N PRO A 41 0.28 30.19 -11.74
CA PRO A 41 0.94 29.71 -12.96
C PRO A 41 2.44 30.06 -12.91
N ASP A 42 3.30 29.05 -13.08
CA ASP A 42 4.77 29.10 -13.08
C ASP A 42 5.46 29.01 -11.70
N GLU A 43 5.54 27.81 -11.11
CA GLU A 43 6.78 27.34 -10.46
C GLU A 43 6.94 25.80 -10.52
N ASP A 44 8.20 25.40 -10.61
CA ASP A 44 8.78 24.10 -10.95
C ASP A 44 8.39 22.98 -9.96
N ILE A 45 7.46 22.10 -10.38
CA ILE A 45 7.07 20.90 -9.62
C ILE A 45 8.19 19.84 -9.73
N ARG A 46 9.18 19.96 -8.84
CA ARG A 46 10.16 18.90 -8.56
C ARG A 46 10.29 18.70 -7.05
N ALA A 47 9.35 17.94 -6.49
CA ALA A 47 9.48 17.04 -5.32
C ALA A 47 8.19 16.99 -4.49
N ILE A 48 7.12 16.42 -5.06
CA ILE A 48 6.22 15.62 -4.24
C ILE A 48 6.15 14.25 -4.87
N ASP A 49 7.01 13.36 -4.37
CA ASP A 49 7.04 11.96 -4.74
C ASP A 49 5.84 11.24 -4.09
N PHE A 50 4.67 11.40 -4.69
CA PHE A 50 3.46 10.62 -4.39
C PHE A 50 3.57 9.16 -4.86
N LYS A 51 4.79 8.61 -5.03
CA LYS A 51 4.98 7.20 -5.41
C LYS A 51 4.45 6.18 -4.42
N HIS A 52 4.03 6.56 -3.22
CA HIS A 52 3.60 5.61 -2.20
C HIS A 52 2.08 5.50 -1.99
N VAL A 53 1.23 6.15 -2.80
CA VAL A 53 -0.24 5.99 -2.69
C VAL A 53 -0.81 5.22 -3.87
N SER A 54 -0.25 4.05 -4.13
CA SER A 54 -0.96 2.90 -4.73
C SER A 54 0.05 1.77 -4.76
N GLN A 55 0.10 0.93 -3.72
CA GLN A 55 0.70 -0.38 -3.93
C GLN A 55 -0.15 -1.08 -4.97
N PRO A 56 0.38 -1.40 -6.16
CA PRO A 56 -0.41 -2.17 -7.10
C PRO A 56 -0.62 -3.54 -6.44
N ALA A 57 -1.87 -3.95 -6.32
CA ALA A 57 -2.20 -5.29 -5.86
C ALA A 57 -1.81 -6.27 -6.97
N PHE A 58 -0.52 -6.60 -7.04
CA PHE A 58 -0.01 -7.60 -7.95
C PHE A 58 -0.55 -8.97 -7.55
N ALA A 59 -0.97 -9.77 -8.53
CA ALA A 59 -1.51 -11.09 -8.30
C ALA A 59 -0.85 -12.08 -9.25
N CYS A 60 -0.62 -13.28 -8.75
CA CYS A 60 -0.09 -14.36 -9.57
C CYS A 60 -1.17 -14.80 -10.57
N ASP A 61 -0.96 -14.44 -11.83
CA ASP A 61 -1.86 -14.68 -12.96
C ASP A 61 -1.24 -15.63 -14.01
N GLY A 62 -0.10 -16.24 -13.69
CA GLY A 62 0.61 -17.20 -14.55
C GLY A 62 1.67 -16.58 -15.46
N ARG A 63 1.98 -15.30 -15.31
CA ARG A 63 3.10 -14.67 -16.02
C ARG A 63 4.45 -15.10 -15.45
N THR A 64 5.39 -15.39 -16.34
CA THR A 64 6.70 -15.97 -15.96
C THR A 64 7.91 -15.28 -16.58
N HIS A 65 7.70 -14.32 -17.49
CA HIS A 65 8.76 -13.62 -18.20
C HIS A 65 8.67 -12.09 -18.07
N CYS A 66 9.82 -11.43 -18.17
CA CYS A 66 9.96 -9.98 -18.00
C CYS A 66 9.12 -9.15 -18.95
N SER A 67 8.95 -9.56 -20.21
CA SER A 67 8.12 -8.82 -21.18
C SER A 67 6.65 -8.73 -20.81
N GLN A 68 6.20 -9.50 -19.83
CA GLN A 68 4.82 -9.55 -19.36
C GLN A 68 4.62 -8.67 -18.11
N MET A 69 5.69 -8.21 -17.47
CA MET A 69 5.64 -7.26 -16.36
C MET A 69 5.51 -5.83 -16.91
N THR A 70 5.20 -4.88 -16.03
CA THR A 70 5.02 -3.46 -16.35
C THR A 70 5.89 -2.56 -15.48
N SER A 71 6.54 -3.12 -14.46
CA SER A 71 7.42 -2.38 -13.55
C SER A 71 8.41 -3.29 -12.84
N CYS A 72 9.47 -2.69 -12.28
CA CYS A 72 10.45 -3.41 -11.46
C CYS A 72 9.82 -3.96 -10.17
N ASP A 73 8.94 -3.17 -9.53
CA ASP A 73 8.26 -3.58 -8.30
C ASP A 73 7.31 -4.77 -8.54
N GLU A 74 6.65 -4.81 -9.70
CA GLU A 74 5.88 -5.98 -10.12
C GLU A 74 6.76 -7.20 -10.33
N ALA A 75 7.88 -7.06 -11.06
CA ALA A 75 8.79 -8.17 -11.32
C ALA A 75 9.35 -8.76 -10.02
N LYS A 76 9.73 -7.91 -9.06
CA LYS A 76 10.18 -8.31 -7.72
C LYS A 76 9.07 -9.06 -6.97
N TYR A 77 7.85 -8.52 -6.96
CA TYR A 77 6.72 -9.19 -6.35
C TYR A 77 6.52 -10.60 -6.91
N PHE A 78 6.61 -10.76 -8.23
CA PHE A 78 6.43 -12.05 -8.89
C PHE A 78 7.48 -13.07 -8.44
N VAL A 79 8.78 -12.72 -8.45
CA VAL A 79 9.84 -13.62 -7.97
C VAL A 79 9.63 -14.06 -6.51
N ASP A 80 9.19 -13.14 -5.65
CA ASP A 80 9.02 -13.40 -4.23
C ASP A 80 7.73 -14.18 -3.88
N HIS A 81 6.66 -14.00 -4.66
CA HIS A 81 5.31 -14.45 -4.27
C HIS A 81 4.68 -15.46 -5.23
N CYS A 82 5.15 -15.56 -6.47
CA CYS A 82 4.56 -16.42 -7.49
C CYS A 82 5.44 -17.65 -7.78
N PRO A 83 4.84 -18.83 -8.05
CA PRO A 83 5.60 -20.00 -8.45
C PRO A 83 6.03 -19.93 -9.94
N ASP A 84 7.02 -20.74 -10.31
CA ASP A 84 7.45 -20.99 -11.71
C ASP A 84 7.93 -19.75 -12.51
N VAL A 85 8.36 -18.69 -11.82
CA VAL A 85 8.83 -17.44 -12.42
C VAL A 85 10.25 -17.62 -12.98
N LYS A 86 10.53 -17.04 -14.15
CA LYS A 86 11.81 -17.13 -14.87
C LYS A 86 12.32 -15.75 -15.25
N MET A 87 12.43 -14.88 -14.24
CA MET A 87 12.75 -13.45 -14.41
C MET A 87 14.08 -13.03 -13.77
N ASP A 88 14.51 -13.77 -12.76
CA ASP A 88 15.80 -13.61 -12.07
C ASP A 88 16.69 -14.80 -12.46
N GLY A 89 17.62 -14.57 -13.38
CA GLY A 89 18.42 -15.64 -14.00
C GLY A 89 19.65 -16.00 -13.19
N ASP A 90 20.27 -15.02 -12.55
CA ASP A 90 21.47 -15.11 -11.73
C ASP A 90 21.16 -15.18 -10.22
N HIS A 91 19.90 -15.04 -9.84
CA HIS A 91 19.38 -15.22 -8.48
C HIS A 91 19.95 -14.20 -7.49
N ASP A 92 20.11 -12.96 -7.95
CA ASP A 92 20.62 -11.85 -7.14
C ASP A 92 19.49 -11.06 -6.45
N GLY A 93 18.23 -11.39 -6.75
CA GLY A 93 17.04 -10.70 -6.23
C GLY A 93 16.60 -9.49 -7.06
N VAL A 94 17.21 -9.27 -8.23
CA VAL A 94 16.88 -8.19 -9.16
C VAL A 94 16.35 -8.79 -10.47
N PRO A 95 15.04 -9.10 -10.55
CA PRO A 95 14.47 -9.60 -11.79
C PRO A 95 14.45 -8.55 -12.88
N CYS A 96 14.55 -8.97 -14.14
CA CYS A 96 14.29 -8.12 -15.30
C CYS A 96 15.16 -6.86 -15.41
N GLU A 97 16.44 -6.94 -15.04
CA GLU A 97 17.42 -5.84 -15.08
C GLU A 97 17.46 -5.10 -16.44
N GLN A 98 17.27 -5.84 -17.53
CA GLN A 98 17.35 -5.30 -18.89
C GLN A 98 16.12 -4.53 -19.36
N GLN A 99 14.97 -4.65 -18.67
CA GLN A 99 13.69 -4.08 -19.10
C GLN A 99 13.06 -3.16 -18.06
N TRP A 100 13.08 -3.57 -16.78
CA TRP A 100 12.34 -2.88 -15.72
C TRP A 100 13.23 -2.40 -14.58
N CYS A 101 14.24 -3.18 -14.20
CA CYS A 101 15.12 -2.90 -13.06
C CYS A 101 16.53 -2.45 -13.51
N SER A 102 16.60 -1.47 -14.42
CA SER A 102 17.84 -0.88 -14.96
C SER A 102 18.46 0.19 -14.08
#